data_AF-A0AAJ1RYG0-F1
#
_entry.id   AF-A0AAJ1RYG0-F1
#
_cell.length_a   1.000
_cell.length_b   1.000
_cell.length_c   1.000
_cell.angle_alpha   90.00
_cell.angle_beta   90.00
_cell.angle_gamma   90.00
#
_symmetry.space_group_name_H-M   'P 1'
#
loop_
_entity.id
_entity.type
_entity.pdbx_description
1 polymer ?
#
loop_
_entity_poly.entity_id
_entity_poly.type
_entity_poly.pdbx_seq_one_letter_code
_entity_poly.pdbx_strand_id
1 'polypeptide(L)'
;GDTEVIEVLQSTEIHIMVLLNADGNDADTRWNMNQVDLNRNYDHHWTTDETASGDGPFSEPETSNNADYMHEWVTEADLYVTMHTGTWILAYPWGFTPNMPSDWELFEFIRDDIHEKIDGDLPIRNANAGIYPTHGTSRDYGYGVMGYPCFTFETDDEQFLLGSVQSVSDRLELELEVMRYLISNVWYWRARLSVDSLEVSDGHVDLSVSNIGRASTANATVHYMNEMGEVLWHSDNFSVNASNHTDTRLDASGLSVVAGGHFELHYQKRVIDAALWVNEPVNESVVGVVSDDSWNLLPAPSLLLSMVAIALAAINRENRRFEQ
;
A
#
# COMPACT_ATOMS: atom_id res chain seq x y z
N GLY A 1 -20.83 -14.00 -15.49
CA GLY A 1 -20.25 -14.16 -14.15
C GLY A 1 -20.47 -12.87 -13.39
N ASP A 2 -20.13 -12.86 -12.12
CA ASP A 2 -20.03 -11.62 -11.33
C ASP A 2 -18.90 -10.75 -11.94
N THR A 3 -19.22 -9.51 -12.32
CA THR A 3 -18.28 -8.61 -13.02
C THR A 3 -17.09 -8.25 -12.14
N GLU A 4 -17.33 -8.01 -10.84
CA GLU A 4 -16.27 -7.68 -9.89
C GLU A 4 -15.24 -8.80 -9.78
N VAL A 5 -15.73 -10.05 -9.67
CA VAL A 5 -14.86 -11.23 -9.60
C VAL A 5 -14.03 -11.39 -10.88
N ILE A 6 -14.62 -11.11 -12.04
CA ILE A 6 -13.88 -11.18 -13.31
C ILE A 6 -12.78 -10.11 -13.36
N GLU A 7 -13.08 -8.87 -12.96
CA GLU A 7 -12.12 -7.77 -12.95
C GLU A 7 -10.95 -8.03 -11.98
N VAL A 8 -11.25 -8.53 -10.78
CA VAL A 8 -10.24 -8.92 -9.79
C VAL A 8 -9.34 -10.01 -10.36
N LEU A 9 -9.91 -11.11 -10.85
CA LEU A 9 -9.12 -12.25 -11.36
C LEU A 9 -8.36 -11.95 -12.66
N GLN A 10 -8.68 -10.87 -13.36
CA GLN A 10 -7.93 -10.40 -14.53
C GLN A 10 -6.76 -9.47 -14.18
N SER A 11 -6.80 -8.83 -13.02
CA SER A 11 -5.84 -7.79 -12.62
C SER A 11 -5.00 -8.16 -11.40
N THR A 12 -5.40 -9.20 -10.66
CA THR A 12 -4.81 -9.57 -9.36
C THR A 12 -4.55 -11.07 -9.33
N GLU A 13 -3.34 -11.46 -8.93
CA GLU A 13 -3.00 -12.83 -8.58
C GLU A 13 -3.34 -13.08 -7.10
N ILE A 14 -4.03 -14.18 -6.82
CA ILE A 14 -4.47 -14.52 -5.47
C ILE A 14 -3.90 -15.89 -5.10
N HIS A 15 -3.10 -15.91 -4.02
CA HIS A 15 -2.53 -17.12 -3.45
C HIS A 15 -3.33 -17.47 -2.19
N ILE A 16 -3.91 -18.68 -2.15
CA ILE A 16 -4.75 -19.13 -1.04
C ILE A 16 -4.14 -20.38 -0.43
N MET A 17 -3.67 -20.27 0.82
CA MET A 17 -3.31 -21.41 1.65
C MET A 17 -4.51 -21.77 2.54
N VAL A 18 -5.18 -22.87 2.21
CA VAL A 18 -6.42 -23.28 2.89
C VAL A 18 -6.16 -23.75 4.32
N LEU A 19 -5.05 -24.47 4.55
CA LEU A 19 -4.75 -25.06 5.85
C LEU A 19 -3.24 -25.11 6.07
N LEU A 20 -2.77 -24.31 7.04
CA LEU A 20 -1.36 -24.30 7.47
C LEU A 20 -1.08 -25.43 8.48
N ASN A 21 -1.93 -25.57 9.50
CA ASN A 21 -1.78 -26.54 10.59
C ASN A 21 -2.59 -27.83 10.31
N ALA A 22 -2.12 -28.66 9.38
CA ALA A 22 -2.87 -29.84 8.97
C ALA A 22 -2.94 -30.92 10.07
N ASP A 23 -1.83 -31.16 10.76
CA ASP A 23 -1.72 -32.17 11.81
C ASP A 23 -2.45 -31.76 13.10
N GLY A 24 -2.36 -30.48 13.49
CA GLY A 24 -3.16 -29.94 14.58
C GLY A 24 -4.66 -29.94 14.27
N ASN A 25 -5.05 -29.66 13.02
CA ASN A 25 -6.45 -29.77 12.60
C ASN A 25 -6.98 -31.21 12.72
N ASP A 26 -6.20 -32.22 12.30
CA ASP A 26 -6.57 -33.64 12.45
C ASP A 26 -6.72 -34.05 13.93
N ALA A 27 -5.94 -33.43 14.82
CA ALA A 27 -6.00 -33.67 16.26
C ALA A 27 -7.02 -32.78 17.01
N ASP A 28 -7.69 -31.87 16.33
CA ASP A 28 -8.56 -30.84 16.91
C ASP A 28 -7.83 -29.98 17.97
N THR A 29 -6.60 -29.57 17.65
CA THR A 29 -5.74 -28.74 18.51
C THR A 29 -5.32 -27.44 17.85
N ARG A 30 -5.27 -26.36 18.64
CA ARG A 30 -4.74 -25.07 18.21
C ARG A 30 -3.26 -25.16 17.78
N TRP A 31 -2.48 -25.90 18.54
CA TRP A 31 -1.06 -26.14 18.28
C TRP A 31 -0.88 -27.25 17.25
N ASN A 32 0.28 -27.30 16.61
CA ASN A 32 0.64 -28.46 15.80
C ASN A 32 0.96 -29.67 16.70
N MET A 33 1.31 -30.82 16.12
CA MET A 33 1.58 -32.04 16.90
C MET A 33 2.84 -31.94 17.78
N ASN A 34 3.74 -30.99 17.50
CA ASN A 34 4.88 -30.66 18.36
C ASN A 34 4.49 -29.77 19.55
N GLN A 35 3.21 -29.43 19.70
CA GLN A 35 2.69 -28.52 20.73
C GLN A 35 3.22 -27.09 20.59
N VAL A 36 3.46 -26.64 19.35
CA VAL A 36 3.89 -25.27 19.05
C VAL A 36 2.71 -24.45 18.50
N ASP A 37 2.57 -23.22 19.00
CA ASP A 37 1.69 -22.21 18.40
C ASP A 37 2.39 -21.64 17.16
N LEU A 38 1.91 -22.04 15.98
CA LEU A 38 2.49 -21.62 14.71
C LEU A 38 2.44 -20.09 14.54
N ASN A 39 1.51 -19.38 15.19
CA ASN A 39 1.44 -17.92 15.17
C ASN A 39 2.28 -17.27 16.29
N ARG A 40 3.24 -18.01 16.85
CA ARG A 40 4.35 -17.54 17.70
C ARG A 40 5.72 -17.96 17.16
N ASN A 41 5.77 -18.62 16.01
CA ASN A 41 6.96 -19.26 15.46
C ASN A 41 7.59 -18.52 14.28
N TYR A 42 7.10 -17.33 13.88
CA TYR A 42 7.71 -16.56 12.78
C TYR A 42 8.92 -15.73 13.24
N ASP A 43 9.93 -15.56 12.38
CA ASP A 43 11.15 -14.78 12.67
C ASP A 43 10.94 -13.26 12.62
N HIS A 44 10.03 -12.75 13.44
CA HIS A 44 9.85 -11.32 13.63
C HIS A 44 9.51 -11.02 15.08
N HIS A 45 10.47 -10.43 15.79
CA HIS A 45 10.45 -10.28 17.24
C HIS A 45 10.18 -11.59 18.00
N TRP A 46 10.54 -12.74 17.43
CA TRP A 46 10.39 -14.05 18.06
C TRP A 46 11.09 -14.10 19.42
N THR A 47 10.47 -14.77 20.39
CA THR A 47 11.01 -14.93 21.74
C THR A 47 10.52 -16.21 22.40
N THR A 48 11.33 -16.75 23.31
CA THR A 48 10.96 -17.86 24.20
C THR A 48 10.00 -17.46 25.32
N ASP A 49 9.72 -16.16 25.48
CA ASP A 49 8.76 -15.66 26.48
C ASP A 49 7.30 -15.91 26.07
N GLU A 50 7.06 -16.16 24.79
CA GLU A 50 5.75 -16.57 24.28
C GLU A 50 5.45 -18.02 24.66
N THR A 51 4.17 -18.29 24.91
CA THR A 51 3.75 -19.67 25.20
C THR A 51 3.85 -20.51 23.94
N ALA A 52 4.54 -21.65 24.02
CA ALA A 52 4.65 -22.62 22.94
C ALA A 52 5.21 -22.02 21.63
N SER A 53 6.26 -21.18 21.69
CA SER A 53 6.83 -20.52 20.50
C SER A 53 7.80 -21.36 19.68
N GLY A 54 8.05 -22.61 20.07
CA GLY A 54 8.98 -23.54 19.42
C GLY A 54 10.42 -23.42 19.94
N ASP A 55 11.32 -24.24 19.38
CA ASP A 55 12.74 -24.27 19.77
C ASP A 55 13.56 -23.12 19.16
N GLY A 56 12.96 -22.37 18.23
CA GLY A 56 13.54 -21.25 17.50
C GLY A 56 12.51 -20.65 16.55
N PRO A 57 12.79 -19.46 15.96
CA PRO A 57 11.96 -18.98 14.87
C PRO A 57 12.04 -19.97 13.70
N PHE A 58 10.90 -20.24 13.08
CA PHE A 58 10.71 -21.21 12.01
C PHE A 58 11.18 -22.62 12.37
N SER A 59 11.10 -23.02 13.64
CA SER A 59 11.36 -24.41 14.05
C SER A 59 10.35 -25.39 13.47
N GLU A 60 9.13 -24.93 13.17
CA GLU A 60 8.06 -25.78 12.66
C GLU A 60 8.02 -25.75 11.13
N PRO A 61 7.95 -26.92 10.46
CA PRO A 61 7.99 -27.02 9.01
C PRO A 61 6.82 -26.27 8.34
N GLU A 62 5.68 -26.15 8.99
CA GLU A 62 4.54 -25.39 8.49
C GLU A 62 4.90 -23.92 8.29
N THR A 63 5.49 -23.29 9.31
CA THR A 63 5.83 -21.86 9.26
C THR A 63 7.06 -21.60 8.40
N SER A 64 8.08 -22.47 8.44
CA SER A 64 9.25 -22.34 7.58
C SER A 64 8.86 -22.44 6.11
N ASN A 65 8.03 -23.41 5.74
CA ASN A 65 7.59 -23.58 4.35
C ASN A 65 6.71 -22.42 3.88
N ASN A 66 5.87 -21.85 4.76
CA ASN A 66 5.10 -20.65 4.42
C ASN A 66 6.03 -19.44 4.19
N ALA A 67 7.04 -19.25 5.04
CA ALA A 67 8.03 -18.18 4.86
C ALA A 67 8.85 -18.36 3.57
N ASP A 68 9.31 -19.58 3.28
CA ASP A 68 10.01 -19.92 2.04
C ASP A 68 9.13 -19.63 0.81
N TYR A 69 7.85 -20.02 0.87
CA TYR A 69 6.90 -19.72 -0.20
C TYR A 69 6.70 -18.22 -0.41
N MET A 70 6.59 -17.46 0.69
CA MET A 70 6.47 -16.00 0.65
C MET A 70 7.69 -15.36 -0.03
N HIS A 71 8.89 -15.82 0.30
CA HIS A 71 10.15 -15.34 -0.28
C HIS A 71 10.41 -15.79 -1.71
N GLU A 72 9.88 -16.93 -2.14
CA GLU A 72 10.12 -17.44 -3.49
C GLU A 72 9.07 -16.93 -4.49
N TRP A 73 7.78 -16.91 -4.11
CA TRP A 73 6.68 -16.79 -5.08
C TRP A 73 5.90 -15.49 -4.99
N VAL A 74 5.82 -14.84 -3.83
CA VAL A 74 4.93 -13.68 -3.62
C VAL A 74 5.66 -12.44 -3.10
N THR A 75 6.97 -12.33 -3.37
CA THR A 75 7.84 -11.23 -2.90
C THR A 75 7.31 -9.82 -3.16
N GLU A 76 6.52 -9.63 -4.22
CA GLU A 76 5.95 -8.33 -4.58
C GLU A 76 4.50 -8.11 -4.15
N ALA A 77 3.92 -8.99 -3.32
CA ALA A 77 2.54 -8.90 -2.88
C ALA A 77 2.22 -7.54 -2.24
N ASP A 78 0.98 -7.07 -2.48
CA ASP A 78 0.48 -5.79 -2.00
C ASP A 78 -0.57 -5.94 -0.87
N LEU A 79 -0.84 -7.18 -0.44
CA LEU A 79 -1.73 -7.51 0.67
C LEU A 79 -1.44 -8.93 1.21
N TYR A 80 -1.38 -9.08 2.53
CA TYR A 80 -1.38 -10.38 3.20
C TYR A 80 -2.51 -10.43 4.24
N VAL A 81 -3.33 -11.47 4.18
CA VAL A 81 -4.42 -11.68 5.13
C VAL A 81 -4.28 -13.06 5.74
N THR A 82 -4.38 -13.12 7.07
CA THR A 82 -4.39 -14.37 7.84
C THR A 82 -5.69 -14.50 8.63
N MET A 83 -6.28 -15.68 8.62
CA MET A 83 -7.61 -15.95 9.18
C MET A 83 -7.46 -16.76 10.46
N HIS A 84 -8.15 -16.33 11.52
CA HIS A 84 -8.13 -16.92 12.85
C HIS A 84 -9.54 -16.92 13.46
N THR A 85 -9.70 -17.69 14.53
CA THR A 85 -10.88 -17.69 15.39
C THR A 85 -10.43 -17.54 16.84
N GLY A 86 -11.22 -16.84 17.66
CA GLY A 86 -10.96 -16.66 19.09
C GLY A 86 -11.37 -15.31 19.68
N THR A 87 -11.63 -14.33 18.83
CA THR A 87 -12.28 -13.06 19.16
C THR A 87 -12.93 -12.51 17.88
N TRP A 88 -13.52 -11.31 17.92
CA TRP A 88 -14.07 -10.63 16.74
C TRP A 88 -13.38 -9.28 16.51
N ILE A 89 -12.46 -9.23 15.55
CA ILE A 89 -11.64 -8.04 15.21
C ILE A 89 -10.93 -8.22 13.86
N LEU A 90 -10.77 -7.14 13.10
CA LEU A 90 -9.80 -7.02 12.01
C LEU A 90 -8.53 -6.33 12.55
N ALA A 91 -7.53 -7.13 12.91
CA ALA A 91 -6.31 -6.62 13.52
C ALA A 91 -5.22 -6.35 12.47
N TYR A 92 -4.51 -5.24 12.59
CA TYR A 92 -3.34 -4.90 11.78
C TYR A 92 -2.07 -4.79 12.65
N PRO A 93 -0.86 -4.77 12.07
CA PRO A 93 0.38 -4.64 12.82
C PRO A 93 0.38 -3.44 13.78
N TRP A 94 1.11 -3.49 14.89
CA TRP A 94 1.96 -4.56 15.37
C TRP A 94 1.28 -5.35 16.48
N GLY A 95 1.65 -6.62 16.64
CA GLY A 95 1.37 -7.44 17.80
C GLY A 95 2.39 -7.22 18.92
N PHE A 96 3.67 -7.05 18.59
CA PHE A 96 4.74 -7.01 19.61
C PHE A 96 4.82 -5.66 20.36
N THR A 97 4.23 -4.60 19.80
CA THR A 97 4.27 -3.25 20.37
C THR A 97 2.93 -2.52 20.18
N PRO A 98 2.51 -1.67 21.15
CA PRO A 98 1.34 -0.82 20.98
C PRO A 98 1.59 0.38 20.05
N ASN A 99 2.84 0.59 19.62
CA ASN A 99 3.15 1.65 18.66
C ASN A 99 2.45 1.38 17.34
N MET A 100 1.99 2.44 16.69
CA MET A 100 1.43 2.34 15.35
C MET A 100 2.51 1.93 14.33
N PRO A 101 2.12 1.22 13.26
CA PRO A 101 2.99 0.98 12.12
C PRO A 101 3.43 2.30 11.47
N SER A 102 4.58 2.30 10.80
CA SER A 102 5.13 3.53 10.20
C SER A 102 4.22 4.13 9.14
N ASP A 103 3.49 3.30 8.39
CA ASP A 103 2.49 3.69 7.39
C ASP A 103 1.05 3.63 7.96
N TRP A 104 0.86 3.95 9.24
CA TRP A 104 -0.45 3.95 9.92
C TRP A 104 -1.58 4.67 9.16
N GLU A 105 -1.26 5.70 8.37
CA GLU A 105 -2.22 6.44 7.54
C GLU A 105 -2.98 5.51 6.58
N LEU A 106 -2.32 4.46 6.06
CA LEU A 106 -2.94 3.43 5.21
C LEU A 106 -4.00 2.65 5.99
N PHE A 107 -3.65 2.19 7.20
CA PHE A 107 -4.54 1.38 8.03
C PHE A 107 -5.72 2.18 8.57
N GLU A 108 -5.52 3.45 8.95
CA GLU A 108 -6.62 4.33 9.35
C GLU A 108 -7.55 4.67 8.19
N PHE A 109 -7.01 4.92 6.99
CA PHE A 109 -7.84 5.10 5.80
C PHE A 109 -8.70 3.87 5.53
N ILE A 110 -8.11 2.67 5.55
CA ILE A 110 -8.85 1.41 5.34
C ILE A 110 -9.92 1.23 6.41
N ARG A 111 -9.59 1.49 7.68
CA ARG A 111 -10.57 1.42 8.78
C ARG A 111 -11.76 2.34 8.50
N ASP A 112 -11.49 3.62 8.27
CA ASP A 112 -12.53 4.64 8.15
C ASP A 112 -13.43 4.36 6.93
N ASP A 113 -12.84 3.87 5.83
CA ASP A 113 -13.58 3.55 4.61
C ASP A 113 -14.42 2.27 4.77
N ILE A 114 -13.93 1.25 5.49
CA ILE A 114 -14.71 0.06 5.87
C ILE A 114 -15.87 0.47 6.80
N HIS A 115 -15.61 1.34 7.78
CA HIS A 115 -16.62 1.83 8.70
C HIS A 115 -17.72 2.63 8.01
N GLU A 116 -17.37 3.40 6.98
CA GLU A 116 -18.33 4.17 6.19
C GLU A 116 -19.16 3.29 5.25
N LYS A 117 -18.53 2.28 4.61
CA LYS A 117 -19.12 1.58 3.46
C LYS A 117 -19.67 0.19 3.75
N ILE A 118 -19.14 -0.49 4.77
CA ILE A 118 -19.41 -1.91 5.04
C ILE A 118 -20.03 -2.05 6.43
N ASP A 119 -19.25 -1.80 7.49
CA ASP A 119 -19.70 -2.00 8.87
C ASP A 119 -18.98 -1.03 9.81
N GLY A 120 -19.75 -0.12 10.42
CA GLY A 120 -19.23 0.90 11.34
C GLY A 120 -18.90 0.42 12.75
N ASP A 121 -19.31 -0.81 13.10
CA ASP A 121 -19.12 -1.41 14.42
C ASP A 121 -17.96 -2.42 14.45
N LEU A 122 -17.49 -2.88 13.27
CA LEU A 122 -16.36 -3.80 13.14
C LEU A 122 -15.13 -3.24 13.86
N PRO A 123 -14.58 -3.94 14.87
CA PRO A 123 -13.36 -3.48 15.51
C PRO A 123 -12.17 -3.61 14.55
N ILE A 124 -11.53 -2.49 14.21
CA ILE A 124 -10.33 -2.48 13.36
C ILE A 124 -9.22 -1.73 14.11
N ARG A 125 -8.19 -2.45 14.57
CA ARG A 125 -7.16 -1.88 15.46
C ARG A 125 -5.80 -2.53 15.29
N ASN A 126 -4.77 -1.81 15.73
CA ASN A 126 -3.46 -2.39 16.03
C ASN A 126 -3.64 -3.62 16.94
N ALA A 127 -2.98 -4.73 16.61
CA ALA A 127 -3.21 -6.01 17.25
C ALA A 127 -2.83 -6.05 18.73
N ASN A 128 -1.72 -5.40 19.12
CA ASN A 128 -1.31 -5.30 20.51
C ASN A 128 -2.37 -4.57 21.35
N ALA A 129 -2.79 -3.39 20.88
CA ALA A 129 -3.76 -2.54 21.56
C ALA A 129 -5.20 -3.05 21.47
N GLY A 130 -5.52 -3.79 20.41
CA GLY A 130 -6.86 -4.33 20.14
C GLY A 130 -7.12 -5.69 20.78
N ILE A 131 -6.07 -6.52 20.96
CA ILE A 131 -6.18 -7.89 21.47
C ILE A 131 -5.30 -8.05 22.72
N TYR A 132 -3.99 -8.28 22.53
CA TYR A 132 -2.95 -8.35 23.56
C TYR A 132 -1.56 -8.42 22.89
N PRO A 133 -0.47 -8.17 23.64
CA PRO A 133 0.89 -8.27 23.10
C PRO A 133 1.22 -9.67 22.58
N THR A 134 1.75 -9.76 21.36
CA THR A 134 2.13 -11.00 20.70
C THR A 134 3.43 -10.88 19.93
N HIS A 135 4.27 -11.91 19.97
CA HIS A 135 5.55 -11.99 19.29
C HIS A 135 5.58 -13.17 18.31
N GLY A 136 6.37 -13.06 17.23
CA GLY A 136 6.53 -14.15 16.27
C GLY A 136 5.26 -14.52 15.48
N THR A 137 4.40 -13.53 15.19
CA THR A 137 3.17 -13.73 14.42
C THR A 137 3.41 -13.65 12.91
N SER A 138 2.61 -14.36 12.12
CA SER A 138 2.66 -14.32 10.65
C SER A 138 2.36 -12.91 10.11
N ARG A 139 1.41 -12.20 10.73
CA ARG A 139 1.01 -10.83 10.37
C ARG A 139 2.19 -9.87 10.51
N ASP A 140 2.84 -9.86 11.67
CA ASP A 140 3.96 -8.95 11.92
C ASP A 140 5.17 -9.32 11.06
N TYR A 141 5.39 -10.61 10.78
CA TYR A 141 6.40 -11.05 9.82
C TYR A 141 6.12 -10.57 8.39
N GLY A 142 4.90 -10.77 7.89
CA GLY A 142 4.50 -10.29 6.56
C GLY A 142 4.67 -8.77 6.41
N TYR A 143 4.44 -8.02 7.48
CA TYR A 143 4.60 -6.56 7.43
C TYR A 143 6.05 -6.13 7.61
N GLY A 144 6.72 -6.59 8.67
CA GLY A 144 8.05 -6.14 9.06
C GLY A 144 9.22 -6.76 8.30
N VAL A 145 9.02 -7.94 7.69
CA VAL A 145 10.05 -8.65 6.91
C VAL A 145 9.74 -8.65 5.43
N MET A 146 8.47 -8.86 5.05
CA MET A 146 8.09 -8.90 3.63
C MET A 146 7.61 -7.55 3.08
N GLY A 147 7.29 -6.57 3.95
CA GLY A 147 6.85 -5.23 3.53
C GLY A 147 5.41 -5.16 3.03
N TYR A 148 4.57 -6.15 3.37
CA TYR A 148 3.16 -6.20 2.96
C TYR A 148 2.26 -5.47 3.96
N PRO A 149 1.20 -4.77 3.51
CA PRO A 149 0.07 -4.46 4.37
C PRO A 149 -0.56 -5.76 4.84
N CYS A 150 -0.67 -5.96 6.15
CA CYS A 150 -1.12 -7.20 6.74
C CYS A 150 -2.38 -7.02 7.57
N PHE A 151 -3.30 -7.97 7.48
CA PHE A 151 -4.46 -8.04 8.36
C PHE A 151 -4.64 -9.46 8.93
N THR A 152 -5.09 -9.53 10.17
CA THR A 152 -5.58 -10.74 10.84
C THR A 152 -7.08 -10.58 11.02
N PHE A 153 -7.87 -11.44 10.39
CA PHE A 153 -9.26 -11.60 10.79
C PHE A 153 -9.33 -12.55 11.97
N GLU A 154 -9.96 -12.12 13.05
CA GLU A 154 -10.51 -13.00 14.07
C GLU A 154 -12.02 -12.99 13.84
N THR A 155 -12.56 -14.10 13.33
CA THR A 155 -13.90 -14.12 12.72
C THR A 155 -15.03 -14.41 13.69
N ASP A 156 -14.72 -14.84 14.92
CA ASP A 156 -15.72 -15.41 15.81
C ASP A 156 -15.25 -15.44 17.27
N ASP A 157 -16.16 -15.07 18.17
CA ASP A 157 -16.01 -15.15 19.62
C ASP A 157 -16.63 -16.43 20.22
N GLU A 158 -17.29 -17.27 19.42
CA GLU A 158 -17.87 -18.55 19.84
C GLU A 158 -16.88 -19.73 19.86
N GLN A 159 -15.57 -19.50 19.73
CA GLN A 159 -14.53 -20.55 19.67
C GLN A 159 -14.62 -21.59 20.81
N PHE A 160 -15.16 -21.21 21.97
CA PHE A 160 -15.30 -22.08 23.14
C PHE A 160 -16.74 -22.56 23.40
N LEU A 161 -17.68 -22.30 22.50
CA LEU A 161 -19.05 -22.79 22.63
C LEU A 161 -19.18 -24.23 22.14
N LEU A 162 -20.11 -24.98 22.75
CA LEU A 162 -20.38 -26.38 22.43
C LEU A 162 -21.10 -26.58 21.07
N GLY A 163 -21.36 -25.49 20.34
CA GLY A 163 -21.97 -25.48 19.02
C GLY A 163 -22.58 -24.11 18.68
N SER A 164 -22.67 -23.81 17.39
CA SER A 164 -23.36 -22.63 16.86
C SER A 164 -24.64 -23.02 16.15
N VAL A 165 -25.64 -22.13 16.19
CA VAL A 165 -26.92 -22.28 15.47
C VAL A 165 -26.96 -21.45 14.18
N GLN A 166 -25.96 -20.60 13.96
CA GLN A 166 -25.78 -19.85 12.71
C GLN A 166 -25.01 -20.71 11.69
N SER A 167 -25.26 -20.48 10.40
CA SER A 167 -24.49 -21.15 9.37
C SER A 167 -23.08 -20.53 9.27
N VAL A 168 -22.09 -21.33 8.86
CA VAL A 168 -20.72 -20.83 8.64
C VAL A 168 -20.70 -19.73 7.57
N SER A 169 -21.57 -19.82 6.55
CA SER A 169 -21.67 -18.79 5.52
C SER A 169 -22.16 -17.45 6.08
N ASP A 170 -23.16 -17.45 6.94
CA ASP A 170 -23.67 -16.19 7.54
C ASP A 170 -22.60 -15.57 8.45
N ARG A 171 -21.79 -16.42 9.10
CA ARG A 171 -20.71 -16.00 10.00
C ARG A 171 -19.46 -15.49 9.30
N LEU A 172 -19.31 -15.78 8.01
CA LEU A 172 -18.18 -15.29 7.20
C LEU A 172 -18.64 -14.23 6.19
N GLU A 173 -19.91 -13.82 6.22
CA GLU A 173 -20.47 -12.88 5.24
C GLU A 173 -19.77 -11.52 5.33
N LEU A 174 -19.62 -11.00 6.55
CA LEU A 174 -18.93 -9.73 6.79
C LEU A 174 -17.45 -9.82 6.41
N GLU A 175 -16.75 -10.87 6.83
CA GLU A 175 -15.34 -11.08 6.50
C GLU A 175 -15.13 -11.21 4.99
N LEU A 176 -16.05 -11.87 4.29
CA LEU A 176 -16.01 -11.97 2.83
C LEU A 176 -16.21 -10.60 2.18
N GLU A 177 -17.14 -9.78 2.67
CA GLU A 177 -17.36 -8.43 2.16
C GLU A 177 -16.14 -7.53 2.37
N VAL A 178 -15.53 -7.57 3.56
CA VAL A 178 -14.29 -6.84 3.86
C VAL A 178 -13.13 -7.38 3.02
N MET A 179 -13.01 -8.70 2.85
CA MET A 179 -11.96 -9.29 2.01
C MET A 179 -12.10 -8.88 0.54
N ARG A 180 -13.33 -8.84 -0.01
CA ARG A 180 -13.61 -8.30 -1.34
C ARG A 180 -13.18 -6.85 -1.44
N TYR A 181 -13.50 -6.03 -0.45
CA TYR A 181 -13.06 -4.63 -0.40
C TYR A 181 -11.53 -4.51 -0.43
N LEU A 182 -10.82 -5.27 0.41
CA LEU A 182 -9.36 -5.24 0.48
C LEU A 182 -8.72 -5.67 -0.85
N ILE A 183 -9.24 -6.72 -1.48
CA ILE A 183 -8.71 -7.25 -2.76
C ILE A 183 -9.03 -6.30 -3.92
N SER A 184 -10.27 -5.83 -4.04
CA SER A 184 -10.70 -4.94 -5.12
C SER A 184 -9.96 -3.59 -5.10
N ASN A 185 -9.41 -3.20 -3.96
CA ASN A 185 -8.63 -1.96 -3.81
C ASN A 185 -7.11 -2.20 -3.69
N VAL A 186 -6.63 -3.43 -3.90
CA VAL A 186 -5.22 -3.81 -3.66
C VAL A 186 -4.21 -2.93 -4.40
N TRP A 187 -4.59 -2.46 -5.60
CA TRP A 187 -3.76 -1.56 -6.40
C TRP A 187 -3.36 -0.28 -5.65
N TYR A 188 -4.21 0.20 -4.73
CA TYR A 188 -4.01 1.44 -3.98
C TYR A 188 -3.19 1.26 -2.70
N TRP A 189 -2.91 0.04 -2.21
CA TRP A 189 -2.27 -0.21 -0.90
C TRP A 189 -0.75 0.00 -0.87
N ARG A 190 -0.26 0.98 -1.63
CA ARG A 190 1.14 1.41 -1.73
C ARG A 190 1.19 2.88 -2.16
N ALA A 191 2.36 3.48 -2.10
CA ALA A 191 2.66 4.73 -2.76
C ALA A 191 2.66 4.50 -4.28
N ARG A 192 2.06 5.44 -4.99
CA ARG A 192 2.08 5.51 -6.46
C ARG A 192 2.19 6.97 -6.84
N LEU A 193 3.35 7.36 -7.37
CA LEU A 193 3.64 8.76 -7.64
C LEU A 193 3.34 9.09 -9.10
N SER A 194 2.51 10.10 -9.33
CA SER A 194 2.24 10.69 -10.63
C SER A 194 2.89 12.06 -10.68
N VAL A 195 3.84 12.26 -11.59
CA VAL A 195 4.45 13.58 -11.82
C VAL A 195 3.45 14.45 -12.58
N ASP A 196 3.06 15.56 -11.95
CA ASP A 196 2.14 16.54 -12.52
C ASP A 196 2.90 17.54 -13.41
N SER A 197 4.10 17.95 -12.96
CA SER A 197 5.05 18.75 -13.76
C SER A 197 6.49 18.54 -13.29
N LEU A 198 7.43 18.65 -14.22
CA LEU A 198 8.87 18.66 -13.94
C LEU A 198 9.53 19.73 -14.82
N GLU A 199 9.92 20.84 -14.22
CA GLU A 199 10.55 21.96 -14.92
C GLU A 199 12.04 22.02 -14.61
N VAL A 200 12.87 21.78 -15.63
CA VAL A 200 14.32 21.88 -15.55
C VAL A 200 14.74 23.30 -15.88
N SER A 201 15.46 23.94 -14.95
CA SER A 201 16.01 25.29 -15.08
C SER A 201 17.49 25.29 -14.74
N ASP A 202 18.17 26.45 -14.87
CA ASP A 202 19.59 26.54 -14.52
C ASP A 202 19.81 26.27 -13.02
N GLY A 203 20.49 25.15 -12.74
CA GLY A 203 20.83 24.68 -11.41
C GLY A 203 19.69 24.12 -10.56
N HIS A 204 18.44 24.05 -11.04
CA HIS A 204 17.33 23.46 -10.26
C HIS A 204 16.29 22.73 -11.11
N VAL A 205 15.64 21.74 -10.51
CA VAL A 205 14.43 21.09 -11.01
C VAL A 205 13.27 21.42 -10.09
N ASP A 206 12.24 22.09 -10.59
CA ASP A 206 10.99 22.29 -9.88
C ASP A 206 10.04 21.11 -10.22
N LEU A 207 9.71 20.30 -9.21
CA LEU A 207 8.91 19.09 -9.32
C LEU A 207 7.55 19.27 -8.62
N SER A 208 6.49 18.89 -9.31
CA SER A 208 5.14 18.76 -8.78
C SER A 208 4.70 17.31 -8.91
N VAL A 209 4.35 16.67 -7.80
CA VAL A 209 4.06 15.22 -7.77
C VAL A 209 2.88 14.91 -6.84
N SER A 210 1.96 14.07 -7.33
CA SER A 210 0.79 13.60 -6.59
C SER A 210 0.91 12.12 -6.24
N ASN A 211 0.55 11.74 -5.02
CA ASN A 211 0.39 10.34 -4.66
C ASN A 211 -1.04 9.88 -4.97
N ILE A 212 -1.19 8.96 -5.91
CA ILE A 212 -2.49 8.35 -6.28
C ILE A 212 -2.75 7.03 -5.54
N GLY A 213 -1.78 6.60 -4.72
CA GLY A 213 -1.89 5.46 -3.83
C GLY A 213 -2.41 5.85 -2.44
N ARG A 214 -2.22 4.97 -1.46
CA ARG A 214 -2.67 5.15 -0.07
C ARG A 214 -1.58 4.93 0.98
N ALA A 215 -0.36 4.63 0.56
CA ALA A 215 0.79 4.62 1.46
C ALA A 215 1.69 5.83 1.17
N SER A 216 2.27 6.38 2.24
CA SER A 216 3.28 7.44 2.15
C SER A 216 4.63 6.88 1.65
N THR A 217 5.50 7.76 1.16
CA THR A 217 6.92 7.48 0.88
C THR A 217 7.79 8.63 1.39
N ALA A 218 8.94 8.32 1.97
CA ALA A 218 9.77 9.31 2.67
C ALA A 218 11.10 9.64 1.96
N ASN A 219 11.60 8.72 1.14
CA ASN A 219 12.93 8.79 0.52
C ASN A 219 12.85 8.74 -1.00
N ALA A 220 11.88 9.46 -1.59
CA ALA A 220 11.76 9.54 -3.04
C ALA A 220 12.85 10.43 -3.63
N THR A 221 13.32 10.07 -4.82
CA THR A 221 14.33 10.81 -5.58
C THR A 221 13.93 10.86 -7.05
N VAL A 222 14.34 11.92 -7.74
CA VAL A 222 14.28 11.99 -9.20
C VAL A 222 15.66 11.60 -9.72
N HIS A 223 15.71 10.63 -10.64
CA HIS A 223 16.90 10.25 -11.37
C HIS A 223 16.82 10.76 -12.80
N TYR A 224 17.95 11.20 -13.36
CA TYR A 224 18.12 11.44 -14.78
C TYR A 224 19.06 10.39 -15.37
N MET A 225 18.57 9.67 -16.37
CA MET A 225 19.19 8.49 -16.95
C MET A 225 19.59 8.75 -18.41
N ASN A 226 20.63 8.08 -18.91
CA ASN A 226 20.93 8.04 -20.34
C ASN A 226 20.28 6.83 -21.04
N GLU A 227 20.37 6.77 -22.38
CA GLU A 227 19.86 5.63 -23.18
C GLU A 227 20.45 4.27 -22.80
N MET A 228 21.63 4.25 -22.15
CA MET A 228 22.29 3.02 -21.69
C MET A 228 21.85 2.58 -20.29
N GLY A 229 20.97 3.34 -19.63
CA GLY A 229 20.49 3.06 -18.27
C GLY A 229 21.46 3.50 -17.16
N GLU A 230 22.42 4.38 -17.46
CA GLU A 230 23.31 4.94 -16.45
C GLU A 230 22.67 6.19 -15.81
N VAL A 231 22.71 6.25 -14.47
CA VAL A 231 22.29 7.44 -13.71
C VAL A 231 23.33 8.54 -13.91
N LEU A 232 22.94 9.62 -14.58
CA LEU A 232 23.79 10.79 -14.80
C LEU A 232 23.62 11.84 -13.68
N TRP A 233 22.46 11.88 -13.04
CA TRP A 233 22.14 12.76 -11.93
C TRP A 233 21.02 12.16 -11.09
N HIS A 234 21.00 12.48 -9.80
CA HIS A 234 19.84 12.25 -8.94
C HIS A 234 19.64 13.44 -8.00
N SER A 235 18.40 13.66 -7.59
CA SER A 235 18.05 14.69 -6.63
C SER A 235 18.43 14.30 -5.19
N ASP A 236 18.32 15.27 -4.29
CA ASP A 236 18.12 15.01 -2.87
C ASP A 236 16.77 14.32 -2.62
N ASN A 237 16.62 13.73 -1.42
CA ASN A 237 15.40 13.04 -1.02
C ASN A 237 14.24 14.02 -0.80
N PHE A 238 13.05 13.62 -1.21
CA PHE A 238 11.78 14.25 -0.83
C PHE A 238 10.76 13.19 -0.39
N SER A 239 9.71 13.63 0.29
CA SER A 239 8.65 12.77 0.80
C SER A 239 7.30 13.15 0.18
N VAL A 240 6.43 12.17 -0.01
CA VAL A 240 5.05 12.38 -0.47
C VAL A 240 4.12 11.54 0.41
N ASN A 241 3.19 12.20 1.10
CA ASN A 241 2.26 11.52 2.00
C ASN A 241 1.15 10.79 1.23
N ALA A 242 0.45 9.88 1.90
CA ALA A 242 -0.59 9.00 1.34
C ALA A 242 -1.72 9.72 0.59
N SER A 243 -2.13 10.91 1.05
CA SER A 243 -3.23 11.69 0.44
C SER A 243 -2.78 13.08 0.01
N ASN A 244 -1.50 13.23 -0.34
CA ASN A 244 -0.91 14.55 -0.55
C ASN A 244 -0.33 14.73 -1.96
N HIS A 245 -0.24 16.00 -2.32
CA HIS A 245 0.53 16.54 -3.41
C HIS A 245 1.77 17.23 -2.84
N THR A 246 2.89 17.19 -3.56
CA THR A 246 4.14 17.81 -3.13
C THR A 246 4.73 18.61 -4.26
N ASP A 247 4.94 19.90 -4.00
CA ASP A 247 5.77 20.78 -4.80
C ASP A 247 7.13 20.92 -4.12
N THR A 248 8.21 20.63 -4.84
CA THR A 248 9.57 20.74 -4.32
C THR A 248 10.54 21.27 -5.36
N ARG A 249 11.53 22.02 -4.91
CA ARG A 249 12.63 22.53 -5.74
C ARG A 249 13.89 21.77 -5.37
N LEU A 250 14.42 21.03 -6.34
CA LEU A 250 15.56 20.13 -6.19
C LEU A 250 16.81 20.77 -6.79
N ASP A 251 17.96 20.65 -6.10
CA ASP A 251 19.24 21.12 -6.63
C ASP A 251 19.64 20.28 -7.84
N ALA A 252 19.82 20.92 -8.98
CA ALA A 252 20.22 20.30 -10.24
C ALA A 252 21.65 20.69 -10.64
N SER A 253 22.46 21.15 -9.68
CA SER A 253 23.88 21.38 -9.89
C SER A 253 24.57 20.12 -10.42
N GLY A 254 25.09 20.20 -11.64
CA GLY A 254 25.75 19.07 -12.31
C GLY A 254 24.82 18.20 -13.17
N LEU A 255 23.53 18.49 -13.23
CA LEU A 255 22.62 17.89 -14.22
C LEU A 255 23.04 18.34 -15.63
N SER A 256 23.37 17.37 -16.48
CA SER A 256 23.67 17.60 -17.89
C SER A 256 22.73 16.76 -18.75
N VAL A 257 21.74 17.41 -19.36
CA VAL A 257 20.77 16.76 -20.24
C VAL A 257 21.48 16.29 -21.52
N VAL A 258 21.31 15.01 -21.86
CA VAL A 258 21.88 14.36 -23.05
C VAL A 258 20.79 13.92 -24.01
N ALA A 259 21.15 13.72 -25.28
CA ALA A 259 20.22 13.18 -26.26
C ALA A 259 19.75 11.78 -25.82
N GLY A 260 18.43 11.56 -25.83
CA GLY A 260 17.80 10.29 -25.45
C GLY A 260 17.79 9.98 -23.95
N GLY A 261 18.19 10.93 -23.10
CA GLY A 261 18.06 10.75 -21.66
C GLY A 261 16.66 11.10 -21.15
N HIS A 262 16.23 10.44 -20.08
CA HIS A 262 14.89 10.55 -19.50
C HIS A 262 14.95 10.63 -17.97
N PHE A 263 13.85 11.09 -17.36
CA PHE A 263 13.71 11.15 -15.91
C PHE A 263 12.94 9.93 -15.39
N GLU A 264 13.29 9.46 -14.20
CA GLU A 264 12.56 8.43 -13.46
C GLU A 264 12.40 8.84 -11.99
N LEU A 265 11.28 8.47 -11.38
CA LEU A 265 11.12 8.50 -9.93
C LEU A 265 11.65 7.20 -9.34
N HIS A 266 12.42 7.31 -8.27
CA HIS A 266 12.90 6.17 -7.48
C HIS A 266 12.47 6.33 -6.03
N TYR A 267 11.62 5.42 -5.54
CA TYR A 267 11.00 5.52 -4.21
C TYR A 267 10.57 4.16 -3.66
N GLN A 268 10.38 4.05 -2.34
CA GLN A 268 9.83 2.86 -1.71
C GLN A 268 8.30 2.81 -1.84
N LYS A 269 7.76 1.60 -2.03
CA LYS A 269 6.30 1.37 -2.07
C LYS A 269 5.60 1.85 -0.81
N ARG A 270 6.26 1.85 0.35
CA ARG A 270 5.69 2.22 1.67
C ARG A 270 6.81 2.77 2.57
N VAL A 271 6.46 3.49 3.63
CA VAL A 271 7.41 3.93 4.67
C VAL A 271 7.73 2.82 5.68
N ILE A 272 8.07 1.64 5.19
CA ILE A 272 8.47 0.47 5.98
C ILE A 272 9.86 0.08 5.51
N ASP A 273 10.78 -0.23 6.43
CA ASP A 273 12.16 -0.60 6.07
C ASP A 273 12.23 -1.78 5.10
N ALA A 274 11.32 -2.76 5.24
CA ALA A 274 11.20 -3.92 4.36
C ALA A 274 10.51 -3.65 3.02
N ALA A 275 9.95 -2.45 2.80
CA ALA A 275 9.23 -2.15 1.57
C ALA A 275 10.18 -2.06 0.36
N LEU A 276 9.79 -2.74 -0.72
CA LEU A 276 10.50 -2.73 -1.99
C LEU A 276 10.58 -1.32 -2.59
N TRP A 277 11.69 -1.07 -3.27
CA TRP A 277 11.90 0.12 -4.10
C TRP A 277 11.31 -0.08 -5.50
N VAL A 278 10.84 1.01 -6.10
CA VAL A 278 10.33 1.03 -7.46
C VAL A 278 10.94 2.19 -8.24
N ASN A 279 11.18 1.94 -9.52
CA ASN A 279 11.58 2.93 -10.51
C ASN A 279 10.42 3.13 -11.47
N GLU A 280 9.97 4.36 -11.65
CA GLU A 280 8.86 4.68 -12.55
C GLU A 280 9.27 5.82 -13.49
N PRO A 281 9.17 5.64 -14.82
CA PRO A 281 9.54 6.67 -15.76
C PRO A 281 8.61 7.88 -15.65
N VAL A 282 9.19 9.07 -15.71
CA VAL A 282 8.43 10.32 -15.80
C VAL A 282 8.00 10.51 -17.25
N ASN A 283 6.71 10.80 -17.45
CA ASN A 283 6.19 11.05 -18.79
C ASN A 283 6.83 12.31 -19.40
N GLU A 284 7.41 12.18 -20.59
CA GLU A 284 8.06 13.31 -21.28
C GLU A 284 7.11 14.49 -21.52
N SER A 285 5.79 14.25 -21.62
CA SER A 285 4.83 15.32 -21.85
C SER A 285 4.71 16.32 -20.70
N VAL A 286 5.12 15.95 -19.49
CA VAL A 286 5.11 16.82 -18.30
C VAL A 286 6.47 17.43 -17.99
N VAL A 287 7.50 17.11 -18.79
CA VAL A 287 8.86 17.62 -18.64
C VAL A 287 9.02 18.89 -19.48
N GLY A 288 9.30 20.01 -18.80
CA GLY A 288 9.63 21.29 -19.42
C GLY A 288 11.10 21.64 -19.21
N VAL A 289 11.77 22.20 -20.23
CA VAL A 289 13.12 22.77 -20.09
C VAL A 289 13.03 24.28 -20.30
N VAL A 290 13.31 25.03 -19.24
CA VAL A 290 13.31 26.50 -19.25
C VAL A 290 14.73 26.97 -19.56
N SER A 291 15.00 27.30 -20.82
CA SER A 291 16.23 27.99 -21.21
C SER A 291 16.09 29.50 -21.02
N ASP A 292 17.06 30.15 -20.38
CA ASP A 292 17.09 31.61 -20.13
C ASP A 292 17.12 32.48 -21.40
N ASP A 293 17.23 31.89 -22.58
CA ASP A 293 17.10 32.57 -23.86
C ASP A 293 15.62 32.69 -24.29
N SER A 294 14.88 33.64 -23.72
CA SER A 294 13.95 34.47 -24.51
C SER A 294 13.18 35.52 -23.69
N TRP A 295 13.61 36.77 -23.85
CA TRP A 295 12.68 37.89 -24.03
C TRP A 295 11.91 37.72 -25.36
N ASN A 296 11.01 36.73 -25.48
CA ASN A 296 10.08 36.65 -26.60
C ASN A 296 8.77 35.95 -26.20
N LEU A 297 7.71 36.77 -26.14
CA LEU A 297 6.30 36.42 -26.32
C LEU A 297 5.72 35.38 -25.35
N LEU A 298 4.95 35.89 -24.39
CA LEU A 298 3.89 35.15 -23.71
C LEU A 298 3.19 34.19 -24.70
N PRO A 299 2.97 32.91 -24.36
CA PRO A 299 2.21 32.02 -25.22
C PRO A 299 0.82 32.64 -25.42
N ALA A 300 0.47 32.95 -26.67
CA ALA A 300 -0.87 33.36 -26.99
C ALA A 300 -1.82 32.25 -26.50
N PRO A 301 -2.91 32.58 -25.78
CA PRO A 301 -3.84 31.57 -25.31
C PRO A 301 -4.30 30.72 -26.48
N SER A 302 -4.34 29.39 -26.28
CA SER A 302 -4.72 28.46 -27.34
C SER A 302 -6.02 28.94 -28.02
N LEU A 303 -6.16 28.69 -29.32
CA LEU A 303 -7.40 29.03 -30.06
C LEU A 303 -8.64 28.49 -29.35
N LEU A 304 -8.51 27.36 -28.66
CA LEU A 304 -9.55 26.77 -27.82
C LEU A 304 -9.91 27.64 -26.61
N LEU A 305 -8.92 28.10 -25.82
CA LEU A 305 -9.10 29.02 -24.69
C LEU A 305 -9.67 30.38 -25.14
N SER A 306 -9.22 30.87 -26.29
CA SER A 306 -9.72 32.11 -26.90
C SER A 306 -11.18 31.98 -27.33
N MET A 307 -11.56 30.84 -27.93
CA MET A 307 -12.97 30.56 -28.30
C MET A 307 -13.86 30.35 -27.08
N VAL A 308 -13.37 29.67 -26.03
CA VAL A 308 -14.10 29.48 -24.77
C VAL A 308 -14.29 30.81 -24.05
N ALA A 309 -13.29 31.69 -24.01
CA ALA A 309 -13.42 33.03 -23.43
C ALA A 309 -14.42 33.91 -24.21
N ILE A 310 -14.42 33.85 -25.55
CA ILE A 310 -15.41 34.55 -26.39
C ILE A 310 -16.82 33.99 -26.18
N ALA A 311 -16.97 32.66 -26.10
CA ALA A 311 -18.25 32.02 -25.83
C ALA A 311 -18.79 32.36 -24.43
N LEU A 312 -17.94 32.32 -23.39
CA LEU A 312 -18.30 32.70 -22.04
C LEU A 312 -18.65 34.19 -21.95
N ALA A 313 -17.92 35.07 -22.64
CA ALA A 313 -18.25 36.50 -22.70
C ALA A 313 -19.56 36.78 -23.45
N ALA A 314 -19.90 35.99 -24.48
CA ALA A 314 -21.18 36.08 -25.20
C ALA A 314 -22.35 35.61 -24.32
N ILE A 315 -22.20 34.49 -23.61
CA ILE A 315 -23.21 33.96 -22.68
C ILE A 315 -23.45 34.93 -21.52
N ASN A 316 -22.38 35.53 -20.97
CA ASN A 316 -22.49 36.49 -19.87
C ASN A 316 -23.14 37.82 -20.32
N ARG A 317 -23.06 38.15 -21.61
CA ARG A 317 -23.71 39.33 -22.20
C ARG A 317 -25.21 39.10 -22.47
N GLU A 318 -25.62 37.87 -22.77
CA GLU A 318 -27.05 37.50 -22.86
C GLU A 318 -27.72 37.47 -21.50
N ASN A 319 -27.07 36.93 -20.46
CA ASN A 319 -27.64 36.90 -19.11
C ASN A 319 -27.87 38.30 -18.50
N ARG A 320 -26.98 39.26 -18.79
CA ARG A 320 -27.17 40.67 -18.37
C ARG A 320 -28.32 41.40 -19.09
N ARG A 321 -28.85 40.85 -20.18
CA ARG A 321 -30.02 41.40 -20.90
C ARG A 321 -31.35 40.88 -20.35
N PHE A 322 -31.34 39.83 -19.54
CA PHE A 322 -32.52 39.28 -18.88
C PHE A 322 -32.64 39.69 -17.40
N GLU A 323 -31.64 40.39 -16.86
CA GLU A 323 -31.64 40.98 -15.51
C GLU A 323 -31.87 42.51 -15.49
N GLN A 324 -32.45 43.08 -16.56
CA GLN A 324 -32.99 44.45 -16.57
C GLN A 324 -34.47 44.46 -16.97
#